data_AF-A0A0G1A9F1-F1
#
_entry.id   AF-A0A0G1A9F1-F1
#
_cell.length_a   1.000
_cell.length_b   1.000
_cell.length_c   1.000
_cell.angle_alpha   90.00
_cell.angle_beta   90.00
_cell.angle_gamma   90.00
#
_symmetry.space_group_name_H-M   'P 1'
#
loop_
_entity.id
_entity.type
_entity.pdbx_description
1 polymer ?
#
loop_
_entity_poly.entity_id
_entity_poly.type
_entity_poly.pdbx_seq_one_letter_code
_entity_poly.pdbx_strand_id
1 'polypeptide(L)'
;MNKIVLSKITLSIIGLILLPFSFSHAQMLNANYGDLGVTIDGDSVDVETEGLDVAVDGDNVDVTAGDLDVDVRDDSVEVKTTNTPATTATPAQQNVTSVRTDSSGNVQVDTDQASIRTNAKTNTSSVSTDVGGLSVMMQDGSVSVETEGMLVDIDDNSRVLFQSESDVRAYADIVEKRDNKIASIESTSDGVEVEYMTEGRLFGIFPKTYISRVTVRDGGEVEVKGPWYSFLMTNKAHAQVKSAVESKLATMTLAVEAEEKPFAHAQVIDVVTDSLQVQVGKQGVSVDTGDVSVDVSDGNVNVDLR
;
A
#
# COMPACT_ATOMS: atom_id res chain seq x y z
N MET A 1 4.92 -95.24 -27.54
CA MET A 1 4.70 -94.98 -26.10
C MET A 1 5.95 -94.32 -25.55
N ASN A 2 5.91 -92.99 -25.41
CA ASN A 2 7.05 -92.16 -25.01
C ASN A 2 7.25 -92.21 -23.49
N LYS A 3 8.44 -92.62 -23.06
CA LYS A 3 8.97 -92.35 -21.72
C LYS A 3 10.09 -91.34 -21.87
N ILE A 4 9.80 -90.07 -21.55
CA ILE A 4 10.81 -89.03 -21.40
C ILE A 4 11.21 -89.02 -19.93
N VAL A 5 12.47 -89.37 -19.67
CA VAL A 5 13.10 -89.38 -18.36
C VAL A 5 13.66 -87.99 -18.10
N LEU A 6 13.19 -87.35 -17.01
CA LEU A 6 13.76 -86.11 -16.47
C LEU A 6 15.18 -86.39 -15.94
N SER A 7 16.16 -85.70 -16.51
CA SER A 7 17.51 -85.58 -15.95
C SER A 7 17.64 -84.20 -15.30
N LYS A 8 17.97 -84.19 -14.01
CA LYS A 8 18.28 -83.01 -13.21
C LYS A 8 19.63 -82.45 -13.66
N ILE A 9 19.64 -81.22 -14.17
CA ILE A 9 20.87 -80.44 -14.36
C ILE A 9 21.03 -79.54 -13.13
N THR A 10 21.98 -79.90 -12.29
CA THR A 10 22.45 -79.10 -11.16
C THR A 10 23.32 -77.98 -11.71
N LEU A 11 22.81 -76.74 -11.72
CA LEU A 11 23.59 -75.57 -12.11
C LEU A 11 24.40 -75.08 -10.90
N SER A 12 25.72 -75.15 -11.02
CA SER A 12 26.67 -74.71 -10.01
C SER A 12 26.62 -73.18 -9.87
N ILE A 13 26.40 -72.72 -8.63
CA ILE A 13 26.49 -71.32 -8.23
C ILE A 13 27.96 -70.90 -8.33
N ILE A 14 28.31 -70.21 -9.41
CA ILE A 14 29.56 -69.46 -9.52
C ILE A 14 29.28 -68.08 -8.96
N GLY A 15 29.94 -67.76 -7.84
CA GLY A 15 29.84 -66.48 -7.16
C GLY A 15 30.17 -65.33 -8.10
N LEU A 16 29.14 -64.55 -8.43
CA LEU A 16 29.31 -63.23 -9.03
C LEU A 16 29.60 -62.26 -7.88
N ILE A 17 30.85 -61.83 -7.80
CA ILE A 17 31.31 -60.74 -6.94
C ILE A 17 30.47 -59.51 -7.31
N LEU A 18 29.62 -59.07 -6.36
CA LEU A 18 29.02 -57.74 -6.35
C LEU A 18 30.17 -56.73 -6.23
N LEU A 19 30.69 -56.28 -7.37
CA LEU A 19 31.42 -55.04 -7.44
C LEU A 19 30.38 -53.90 -7.38
N PRO A 20 30.49 -52.91 -6.48
CA PRO A 20 29.75 -51.68 -6.63
C PRO A 20 30.28 -51.00 -7.90
N PHE A 21 29.56 -51.11 -9.00
CA PHE A 21 29.74 -50.22 -10.14
C PHE A 21 29.15 -48.86 -9.72
N SER A 22 29.96 -48.05 -9.04
CA SER A 22 29.75 -46.61 -9.06
C SER A 22 30.07 -46.12 -10.48
N PHE A 23 29.05 -45.94 -11.31
CA PHE A 23 29.18 -45.10 -12.50
C PHE A 23 29.30 -43.66 -12.02
N SER A 24 30.51 -43.26 -11.60
CA SER A 24 30.91 -41.85 -11.51
C SER A 24 31.71 -41.56 -12.77
N HIS A 25 30.99 -41.39 -13.87
CA HIS A 25 31.49 -40.75 -15.08
C HIS A 25 30.25 -40.10 -15.71
N ALA A 26 29.95 -38.88 -15.26
CA ALA A 26 29.20 -37.96 -16.09
C ALA A 26 30.06 -37.76 -17.34
N GLN A 27 29.66 -38.37 -18.45
CA GLN A 27 30.27 -38.05 -19.73
C GLN A 27 29.71 -36.69 -20.12
N MET A 28 30.53 -35.64 -20.00
CA MET A 28 30.21 -34.35 -20.60
C MET A 28 30.02 -34.58 -22.10
N LEU A 29 28.77 -34.45 -22.57
CA LEU A 29 28.48 -34.42 -24.00
C LEU A 29 28.48 -32.95 -24.40
N ASN A 30 29.54 -32.55 -25.12
CA ASN A 30 29.59 -31.25 -25.79
C ASN A 30 29.31 -31.48 -27.27
N ALA A 31 28.16 -31.01 -27.74
CA ALA A 31 27.81 -31.00 -29.15
C ALA A 31 27.76 -29.55 -29.61
N ASN A 32 28.63 -29.21 -30.57
CA ASN A 32 28.63 -27.91 -31.21
C ASN A 32 28.15 -28.09 -32.67
N TYR A 33 27.03 -27.44 -33.01
CA TYR A 33 26.45 -27.44 -34.35
C TYR A 33 26.28 -25.99 -34.84
N GLY A 34 27.37 -25.39 -35.31
CA GLY A 34 27.38 -24.00 -35.79
C GLY A 34 27.44 -23.03 -34.62
N ASP A 35 26.46 -22.14 -34.53
CA ASP A 35 26.37 -21.14 -33.45
C ASP A 35 25.61 -21.65 -32.21
N LEU A 36 25.30 -22.96 -32.18
CA LEU A 36 24.57 -23.62 -31.09
C LEU A 36 25.52 -24.52 -30.30
N GLY A 37 25.82 -24.11 -29.07
CA GLY A 37 26.53 -24.91 -28.08
C GLY A 37 25.54 -25.59 -27.15
N VAL A 38 25.60 -26.93 -27.06
CA VAL A 38 24.85 -27.67 -26.04
C VAL A 38 25.84 -28.38 -25.13
N THR A 39 25.75 -28.08 -23.84
CA THR A 39 26.51 -28.72 -22.79
C THR A 39 25.57 -29.49 -21.87
N ILE A 40 25.86 -30.77 -21.65
CA ILE A 40 25.12 -31.61 -20.70
C ILE A 40 26.09 -32.06 -19.61
N ASP A 41 25.81 -31.71 -18.36
CA ASP A 41 26.57 -32.13 -17.18
C ASP A 41 25.63 -32.67 -16.10
N GLY A 42 25.58 -34.00 -15.97
CA GLY A 42 24.67 -34.66 -15.03
C GLY A 42 23.20 -34.43 -15.39
N ASP A 43 22.45 -33.84 -14.47
CA ASP A 43 21.03 -33.48 -14.64
C ASP A 43 20.85 -32.06 -15.20
N SER A 44 21.95 -31.35 -15.45
CA SER A 44 21.94 -29.98 -15.96
C SER A 44 22.14 -29.96 -17.48
N VAL A 45 21.40 -29.09 -18.17
CA VAL A 45 21.47 -28.88 -19.63
C VAL A 45 21.61 -27.40 -19.91
N ASP A 46 22.63 -27.03 -20.66
CA ASP A 46 22.91 -25.66 -21.04
C ASP A 46 22.91 -25.53 -22.58
N VAL A 47 22.18 -24.55 -23.10
CA VAL A 47 22.03 -24.26 -24.52
C VAL A 47 22.37 -22.80 -24.77
N GLU A 48 23.59 -22.57 -25.26
CA GLU A 48 24.08 -21.25 -25.63
C GLU A 48 23.94 -21.02 -27.14
N THR A 49 23.37 -19.87 -27.51
CA THR A 49 23.33 -19.36 -28.88
C THR A 49 23.65 -17.87 -28.90
N GLU A 50 23.90 -17.29 -30.08
CA GLU A 50 24.02 -15.83 -30.21
C GLU A 50 22.70 -15.13 -29.82
N GLY A 51 22.60 -14.67 -28.58
CA GLY A 51 21.49 -13.87 -28.06
C GLY A 51 20.41 -14.63 -27.30
N LEU A 52 20.56 -15.95 -27.13
CA LEU A 52 19.72 -16.76 -26.24
C LEU A 52 20.60 -17.77 -25.49
N ASP A 53 20.48 -17.75 -24.18
CA ASP A 53 21.10 -18.66 -23.22
C ASP A 53 19.97 -19.34 -22.43
N VAL A 54 19.98 -20.67 -22.37
CA VAL A 54 19.00 -21.47 -21.63
C VAL A 54 19.74 -22.47 -20.78
N ALA A 55 19.69 -22.28 -19.46
CA ALA A 55 20.27 -23.19 -18.48
C ALA A 55 19.16 -23.90 -17.70
N VAL A 56 19.23 -25.22 -17.67
CA VAL A 56 18.37 -26.08 -16.85
C VAL A 56 19.25 -26.74 -15.80
N ASP A 57 18.94 -26.54 -14.52
CA ASP A 57 19.65 -27.18 -13.40
C ASP A 57 18.65 -27.79 -12.42
N GLY A 58 18.45 -29.11 -12.54
CA GLY A 58 17.40 -29.83 -11.83
C GLY A 58 16.00 -29.37 -12.28
N ASP A 59 15.22 -28.86 -11.33
CA ASP A 59 13.87 -28.33 -11.58
C ASP A 59 13.88 -26.82 -11.90
N ASN A 60 15.06 -26.17 -11.93
CA ASN A 60 15.20 -24.75 -12.26
C ASN A 60 15.49 -24.54 -13.75
N VAL A 61 14.90 -23.50 -14.33
CA VAL A 61 15.13 -23.08 -15.72
C VAL A 61 15.42 -21.59 -15.76
N ASP A 62 16.60 -21.22 -16.24
CA ASP A 62 17.01 -19.85 -16.52
C ASP A 62 17.01 -19.64 -18.05
N VAL A 63 16.40 -18.55 -18.50
CA VAL A 63 16.34 -18.15 -19.91
C VAL A 63 16.75 -16.70 -20.02
N THR A 64 17.93 -16.46 -20.59
CA THR A 64 18.42 -15.12 -20.91
C THR A 64 18.35 -14.90 -22.42
N ALA A 65 17.55 -13.93 -22.87
CA ALA A 65 17.36 -13.59 -24.29
C ALA A 65 17.50 -12.07 -24.51
N GLY A 66 18.69 -11.64 -24.94
CA GLY A 66 19.02 -10.22 -25.12
C GLY A 66 18.95 -9.47 -23.78
N ASP A 67 17.93 -8.63 -23.61
CA ASP A 67 17.70 -7.83 -22.40
C ASP A 67 16.62 -8.43 -21.48
N LEU A 68 16.14 -9.64 -21.77
CA LEU A 68 15.15 -10.35 -20.96
C LEU A 68 15.85 -11.49 -20.23
N ASP A 69 15.63 -11.58 -18.92
CA ASP A 69 16.11 -12.64 -18.03
C ASP A 69 14.89 -13.23 -17.31
N VAL A 70 14.65 -14.53 -17.49
CA VAL A 70 13.52 -15.26 -16.90
C VAL A 70 14.06 -16.44 -16.10
N ASP A 71 13.83 -16.42 -14.80
CA ASP A 71 14.32 -17.40 -13.85
C ASP A 71 13.11 -18.12 -13.22
N VAL A 72 12.95 -19.38 -13.60
CA VAL A 72 11.89 -20.26 -13.10
C VAL A 72 12.51 -21.21 -12.09
N ARG A 73 12.04 -21.11 -10.84
CA ARG A 73 12.36 -22.04 -9.75
C ARG A 73 11.12 -22.84 -9.36
N ASP A 74 11.34 -23.89 -8.57
CA ASP A 74 10.29 -24.79 -8.03
C ASP A 74 9.03 -24.07 -7.51
N ASP A 75 9.20 -22.90 -6.90
CA ASP A 75 8.15 -22.17 -6.20
C ASP A 75 7.94 -20.73 -6.67
N SER A 76 8.68 -20.27 -7.69
CA SER A 76 8.66 -18.87 -8.11
C SER A 76 9.10 -18.67 -9.56
N VAL A 77 8.60 -17.59 -10.18
CA VAL A 77 9.07 -17.09 -11.47
C VAL A 77 9.50 -15.63 -11.28
N GLU A 78 10.74 -15.31 -11.64
CA GLU A 78 11.28 -13.95 -11.68
C GLU A 78 11.53 -13.55 -13.13
N VAL A 79 11.08 -12.36 -13.52
CA VAL A 79 11.34 -11.78 -14.85
C VAL A 79 12.04 -10.44 -14.66
N LYS A 80 13.25 -10.31 -15.22
CA LYS A 80 14.05 -9.09 -15.24
C LYS A 80 14.20 -8.59 -16.68
N THR A 81 14.16 -7.28 -16.86
CA THR A 81 14.47 -6.66 -18.16
C THR A 81 15.56 -5.62 -18.00
N THR A 82 16.71 -5.78 -18.67
CA THR A 82 17.91 -4.94 -18.51
C THR A 82 17.89 -3.66 -19.37
N ASN A 83 17.03 -3.59 -20.39
CA ASN A 83 16.81 -2.38 -21.20
C ASN A 83 15.32 -2.17 -21.48
N THR A 84 14.69 -1.24 -20.78
CA THR A 84 13.42 -0.66 -21.25
C THR A 84 13.75 0.58 -22.10
N PRO A 85 13.32 0.69 -23.36
CA PRO A 85 13.52 1.90 -24.14
C PRO A 85 12.76 3.07 -23.51
N ALA A 86 13.50 4.02 -22.97
CA ALA A 86 12.99 5.30 -22.52
C ALA A 86 12.56 6.14 -23.74
N THR A 87 11.30 6.05 -24.17
CA THR A 87 10.65 7.11 -24.97
C THR A 87 9.13 6.93 -25.02
N THR A 88 8.38 7.71 -24.25
CA THR A 88 7.69 8.93 -24.72
C THR A 88 6.97 9.59 -23.53
N ALA A 89 7.15 10.90 -23.39
CA ALA A 89 6.73 11.67 -22.23
C ALA A 89 5.19 11.77 -22.10
N THR A 90 4.64 11.20 -21.02
CA THR A 90 3.47 11.60 -20.17
C THR A 90 2.72 10.36 -19.63
N PRO A 91 2.06 10.42 -18.46
CA PRO A 91 2.50 10.92 -17.15
C PRO A 91 3.44 9.90 -16.45
N ALA A 92 4.25 10.35 -15.49
CA ALA A 92 5.23 9.59 -14.69
C ALA A 92 5.16 8.05 -14.82
N GLN A 93 5.85 7.52 -15.85
CA GLN A 93 5.90 6.09 -16.11
C GLN A 93 6.85 5.49 -15.07
N GLN A 94 6.30 4.85 -14.05
CA GLN A 94 7.10 4.16 -13.04
C GLN A 94 7.77 2.95 -13.70
N ASN A 95 9.10 2.88 -13.65
CA ASN A 95 9.81 1.72 -14.14
C ASN A 95 9.56 0.56 -13.17
N VAL A 96 9.02 -0.53 -13.70
CA VAL A 96 8.92 -1.79 -12.98
C VAL A 96 10.32 -2.40 -12.93
N THR A 97 10.85 -2.61 -11.73
CA THR A 97 12.18 -3.18 -11.51
C THR A 97 12.12 -4.69 -11.38
N SER A 98 11.04 -5.24 -10.84
CA SER A 98 10.81 -6.69 -10.83
C SER A 98 9.33 -7.05 -10.71
N VAL A 99 8.96 -8.20 -11.27
CA VAL A 99 7.69 -8.86 -11.01
C VAL A 99 7.99 -10.25 -10.46
N ARG A 100 7.52 -10.53 -9.24
CA ARG A 100 7.66 -11.82 -8.58
C ARG A 100 6.30 -12.41 -8.31
N THR A 101 6.13 -13.70 -8.57
CA THR A 101 4.95 -14.45 -8.13
C THR A 101 5.40 -15.55 -7.17
N ASP A 102 4.82 -15.59 -5.97
CA ASP A 102 5.11 -16.65 -5.01
C ASP A 102 4.17 -17.86 -5.17
N SER A 103 4.54 -18.97 -4.53
CA SER A 103 3.76 -20.22 -4.51
C SER A 103 2.35 -20.07 -3.91
N SER A 104 2.07 -18.97 -3.21
CA SER A 104 0.74 -18.68 -2.67
C SER A 104 -0.17 -17.97 -3.70
N GLY A 105 0.38 -17.56 -4.84
CA GLY A 105 -0.30 -16.78 -5.88
C GLY A 105 -0.26 -15.28 -5.63
N ASN A 106 0.65 -14.79 -4.79
CA ASN A 106 0.87 -13.37 -4.61
C ASN A 106 1.80 -12.84 -5.71
N VAL A 107 1.36 -11.82 -6.44
CA VAL A 107 2.16 -11.09 -7.43
C VAL A 107 2.66 -9.80 -6.78
N GLN A 108 3.98 -9.69 -6.62
CA GLN A 108 4.67 -8.47 -6.19
C GLN A 108 5.28 -7.79 -7.42
N VAL A 109 4.92 -6.54 -7.66
CA VAL A 109 5.49 -5.66 -8.68
C VAL A 109 6.28 -4.58 -7.96
N ASP A 110 7.60 -4.66 -8.02
CA ASP A 110 8.48 -3.62 -7.51
C ASP A 110 8.72 -2.59 -8.62
N THR A 111 8.69 -1.31 -8.26
CA THR A 111 9.02 -0.19 -9.13
C THR A 111 10.12 0.65 -8.47
N ASP A 112 10.68 1.61 -9.20
CA ASP A 112 11.66 2.56 -8.64
C ASP A 112 11.14 3.39 -7.44
N GLN A 113 9.82 3.41 -7.19
CA GLN A 113 9.19 4.27 -6.18
C GLN A 113 8.26 3.54 -5.20
N ALA A 114 7.83 2.33 -5.52
CA ALA A 114 6.78 1.62 -4.79
C ALA A 114 6.85 0.11 -5.02
N SER A 115 6.32 -0.65 -4.06
CA SER A 115 6.03 -2.08 -4.25
C SER A 115 4.52 -2.30 -4.21
N ILE A 116 3.98 -2.90 -5.27
CA ILE A 116 2.58 -3.30 -5.37
C ILE A 116 2.52 -4.80 -5.08
N ARG A 117 1.73 -5.21 -4.10
CA ARG A 117 1.46 -6.64 -3.85
C ARG A 117 0.00 -6.93 -4.12
N THR A 118 -0.26 -7.91 -4.95
CA THR A 118 -1.60 -8.39 -5.29
C THR A 118 -1.71 -9.86 -4.94
N ASN A 119 -2.68 -10.22 -4.10
CA ASN A 119 -2.95 -11.62 -3.80
C ASN A 119 -4.08 -12.10 -4.72
N ALA A 120 -3.74 -12.97 -5.67
CA ALA A 120 -4.68 -13.45 -6.67
C ALA A 120 -5.81 -14.33 -6.08
N LYS A 121 -5.64 -14.89 -4.87
CA LYS A 121 -6.70 -15.68 -4.21
C LYS A 121 -7.75 -14.82 -3.54
N THR A 122 -7.39 -13.63 -3.08
CA THR A 122 -8.29 -12.76 -2.29
C THR A 122 -8.77 -11.53 -3.05
N ASN A 123 -8.31 -11.32 -4.30
CA ASN A 123 -8.55 -10.08 -5.06
C ASN A 123 -8.18 -8.80 -4.26
N THR A 124 -7.29 -8.90 -3.29
CA THR A 124 -6.82 -7.75 -2.50
C THR A 124 -5.51 -7.25 -3.09
N SER A 125 -5.51 -5.97 -3.46
CA SER A 125 -4.33 -5.26 -3.93
C SER A 125 -3.88 -4.29 -2.84
N SER A 126 -2.65 -4.41 -2.36
CA SER A 126 -2.03 -3.40 -1.52
C SER A 126 -0.91 -2.70 -2.29
N VAL A 127 -0.89 -1.38 -2.22
CA VAL A 127 0.16 -0.54 -2.77
C VAL A 127 0.92 0.06 -1.58
N SER A 128 2.17 -0.35 -1.40
CA SER A 128 3.07 0.27 -0.45
C SER A 128 3.98 1.22 -1.22
N THR A 129 3.74 2.53 -1.07
CA THR A 129 4.62 3.56 -1.63
C THR A 129 5.62 3.98 -0.57
N ASP A 130 6.88 4.17 -0.96
CA ASP A 130 7.96 4.58 -0.03
C ASP A 130 7.86 6.06 0.39
N VAL A 131 6.72 6.71 0.12
CA VAL A 131 6.41 8.06 0.59
C VAL A 131 5.93 7.96 2.05
N GLY A 132 6.89 7.75 2.97
CA GLY A 132 6.64 7.80 4.41
C GLY A 132 6.09 6.52 5.05
N GLY A 133 6.09 5.39 4.34
CA GLY A 133 5.63 4.10 4.90
C GLY A 133 4.11 3.92 4.92
N LEU A 134 3.35 4.79 4.25
CA LEU A 134 1.90 4.66 4.14
C LEU A 134 1.53 3.47 3.24
N SER A 135 0.84 2.48 3.81
CA SER A 135 0.26 1.36 3.07
C SER A 135 -1.15 1.74 2.61
N VAL A 136 -1.34 1.96 1.31
CA VAL A 136 -2.66 2.24 0.72
C VAL A 136 -3.23 0.94 0.18
N MET A 137 -4.36 0.49 0.75
CA MET A 137 -5.05 -0.70 0.27
C MET A 137 -6.17 -0.28 -0.69
N MET A 138 -6.02 -0.61 -1.97
CA MET A 138 -7.10 -0.44 -2.95
C MET A 138 -7.84 -1.77 -3.08
N GLN A 139 -9.08 -1.82 -2.60
CA GLN A 139 -9.87 -3.05 -2.60
C GLN A 139 -11.15 -2.90 -3.45
N ASP A 140 -11.25 -3.70 -4.52
CA ASP A 140 -12.47 -3.92 -5.29
C ASP A 140 -13.17 -5.16 -4.72
N GLY A 141 -14.07 -4.97 -3.73
CA GLY A 141 -14.92 -6.03 -3.19
C GLY A 141 -14.73 -6.35 -1.71
N SER A 142 -15.88 -6.49 -1.02
CA SER A 142 -16.13 -6.69 0.42
C SER A 142 -14.91 -6.79 1.35
N VAL A 143 -14.69 -5.74 2.13
CA VAL A 143 -13.78 -5.73 3.28
C VAL A 143 -14.36 -6.65 4.36
N SER A 144 -13.49 -7.40 5.05
CA SER A 144 -13.86 -8.11 6.28
C SER A 144 -14.44 -7.12 7.29
N VAL A 145 -15.60 -7.44 7.89
CA VAL A 145 -16.31 -6.55 8.83
C VAL A 145 -15.43 -6.10 10.02
N GLU A 146 -14.43 -6.91 10.39
CA GLU A 146 -13.47 -6.57 11.45
C GLU A 146 -12.48 -5.47 11.03
N THR A 147 -12.21 -5.32 9.73
CA THR A 147 -11.29 -4.32 9.18
C THR A 147 -12.02 -3.08 8.65
N GLU A 148 -13.33 -3.17 8.36
CA GLU A 148 -14.14 -2.00 7.97
C GLU A 148 -14.10 -0.88 9.01
N GLY A 149 -13.97 -1.24 10.28
CA GLY A 149 -13.86 -0.29 11.38
C GLY A 149 -12.58 0.54 11.39
N MET A 150 -11.54 0.20 10.61
CA MET A 150 -10.22 0.84 10.64
C MET A 150 -9.86 1.60 9.34
N LEU A 151 -10.85 1.90 8.51
CA LEU A 151 -10.64 2.57 7.23
C LEU A 151 -11.06 4.04 7.32
N VAL A 152 -10.14 4.95 6.94
CA VAL A 152 -10.47 6.36 6.70
C VAL A 152 -10.60 6.57 5.20
N ASP A 153 -11.74 7.13 4.77
CA ASP A 153 -11.95 7.54 3.38
C ASP A 153 -11.15 8.81 3.11
N ILE A 154 -10.19 8.74 2.17
CA ILE A 154 -9.33 9.90 1.82
C ILE A 154 -9.88 10.67 0.60
N ASP A 155 -10.60 9.97 -0.29
CA ASP A 155 -11.30 10.50 -1.47
C ASP A 155 -12.26 9.41 -2.01
N ASP A 156 -13.33 9.79 -2.74
CA ASP A 156 -14.38 8.91 -3.30
C ASP A 156 -13.85 7.56 -3.84
N ASN A 157 -13.78 6.53 -2.98
CA ASN A 157 -13.32 5.14 -3.19
C ASN A 157 -11.88 4.75 -2.74
N SER A 158 -11.14 5.61 -2.03
CA SER A 158 -9.83 5.27 -1.46
C SER A 158 -9.91 5.17 0.06
N ARG A 159 -9.55 4.00 0.59
CA ARG A 159 -9.51 3.72 2.02
C ARG A 159 -8.09 3.41 2.47
N VAL A 160 -7.69 3.95 3.62
CA VAL A 160 -6.37 3.67 4.21
C VAL A 160 -6.53 2.98 5.55
N LEU A 161 -5.74 1.92 5.75
CA LEU A 161 -5.67 1.17 7.00
C LEU A 161 -4.49 1.69 7.83
N PHE A 162 -4.78 2.14 9.04
CA PHE A 162 -3.79 2.64 9.99
C PHE A 162 -3.43 1.54 10.98
N GLN A 163 -2.25 0.94 10.83
CA GLN A 163 -1.78 -0.13 11.71
C GLN A 163 -0.83 0.37 12.80
N SER A 164 -0.19 1.52 12.55
CA SER A 164 0.91 2.01 13.37
C SER A 164 0.92 3.52 13.48
N GLU A 165 1.57 4.04 14.52
CA GLU A 165 1.84 5.47 14.66
C GLU A 165 2.67 6.05 13.52
N SER A 166 3.48 5.22 12.83
CA SER A 166 4.16 5.65 11.61
C SER A 166 3.18 5.98 10.49
N ASP A 167 2.11 5.19 10.33
CA ASP A 167 1.09 5.44 9.30
C ASP A 167 0.34 6.74 9.59
N VAL A 168 0.04 6.99 10.87
CA VAL A 168 -0.62 8.23 11.32
C VAL A 168 0.28 9.45 11.06
N ARG A 169 1.59 9.36 11.34
CA ARG A 169 2.53 10.45 11.03
C ARG A 169 2.66 10.69 9.53
N ALA A 170 2.73 9.62 8.73
CA ALA A 170 2.78 9.75 7.27
C ALA A 170 1.52 10.43 6.73
N TYR A 171 0.35 10.06 7.26
CA TYR A 171 -0.92 10.70 6.92
C TYR A 171 -0.98 12.17 7.37
N ALA A 172 -0.56 12.46 8.61
CA ALA A 172 -0.44 13.82 9.12
C ALA A 172 0.44 14.70 8.21
N ASP A 173 1.61 14.20 7.79
CA ASP A 173 2.51 14.88 6.86
C ASP A 173 1.86 15.17 5.50
N ILE A 174 1.05 14.24 4.98
CA ILE A 174 0.32 14.43 3.71
C ILE A 174 -0.74 15.51 3.88
N VAL A 175 -1.50 15.47 4.97
CA VAL A 175 -2.57 16.44 5.27
C VAL A 175 -1.99 17.84 5.47
N GLU A 176 -0.87 17.99 6.18
CA GLU A 176 -0.16 19.25 6.36
C GLU A 176 0.32 19.83 5.01
N LYS A 177 0.87 19.00 4.12
CA LYS A 177 1.30 19.44 2.78
C LYS A 177 0.13 19.80 1.87
N ARG A 178 -1.03 19.15 2.07
CA ARG A 178 -2.24 19.36 1.27
C ARG A 178 -2.96 20.66 1.63
N ASP A 179 -3.07 20.99 2.92
CA ASP A 179 -3.77 22.17 3.39
C ASP A 179 -2.81 23.22 3.98
N ASN A 180 -2.60 24.31 3.24
CA ASN A 180 -1.70 25.40 3.65
C ASN A 180 -2.13 26.16 4.91
N LYS A 181 -3.33 25.88 5.43
CA LYS A 181 -3.81 26.44 6.70
C LYS A 181 -3.37 25.62 7.89
N ILE A 182 -2.94 24.37 7.68
CA ILE A 182 -2.42 23.53 8.74
C ILE A 182 -0.93 23.83 8.88
N ALA A 183 -0.51 24.17 10.10
CA ALA A 183 0.87 24.51 10.41
C ALA A 183 1.67 23.29 10.90
N SER A 184 1.02 22.40 11.65
CA SER A 184 1.56 21.11 12.06
C SER A 184 0.46 20.20 12.58
N ILE A 185 0.68 18.89 12.49
CA ILE A 185 -0.14 17.85 13.12
C ILE A 185 0.78 16.93 13.92
N GLU A 186 0.54 16.77 15.21
CA GLU A 186 1.31 15.89 16.09
C GLU A 186 0.38 14.85 16.75
N SER A 187 0.70 13.57 16.56
CA SER A 187 0.14 12.47 17.35
C SER A 187 0.94 12.32 18.65
N THR A 188 0.25 12.34 19.78
CA THR A 188 0.81 12.16 21.13
C THR A 188 0.21 10.93 21.80
N SER A 189 0.77 10.48 22.91
CA SER A 189 0.22 9.35 23.67
C SER A 189 -1.19 9.59 24.21
N ASP A 190 -1.60 10.86 24.30
CA ASP A 190 -2.82 11.31 24.96
C ASP A 190 -3.88 11.82 23.97
N GLY A 191 -3.57 11.81 22.66
CA GLY A 191 -4.44 12.30 21.60
C GLY A 191 -3.69 13.05 20.50
N VAL A 192 -4.43 13.84 19.73
CA VAL A 192 -3.92 14.55 18.56
C VAL A 192 -3.90 16.06 18.79
N GLU A 193 -2.82 16.71 18.39
CA GLU A 193 -2.65 18.15 18.38
C GLU A 193 -2.54 18.66 16.94
N VAL A 194 -3.41 19.59 16.56
CA VAL A 194 -3.42 20.22 15.24
C VAL A 194 -3.23 21.72 15.40
N GLU A 195 -2.12 22.25 14.88
CA GLU A 195 -1.89 23.68 14.76
C GLU A 195 -2.37 24.19 13.41
N TYR A 196 -3.14 25.28 13.42
CA TYR A 196 -3.70 25.85 12.19
C TYR A 196 -3.70 27.37 12.20
N MET A 197 -3.56 27.95 11.02
CA MET A 197 -3.60 29.37 10.77
C MET A 197 -5.04 29.86 10.81
N THR A 198 -5.33 30.76 11.75
CA THR A 198 -6.62 31.42 11.86
C THR A 198 -6.48 32.90 11.53
N GLU A 199 -7.41 33.41 10.74
CA GLU A 199 -7.54 34.85 10.50
C GLU A 199 -8.33 35.50 11.64
N GLY A 200 -7.88 36.67 12.07
CA GLY A 200 -8.59 37.49 13.04
C GLY A 200 -8.32 38.98 12.84
N ARG A 201 -8.98 39.80 13.66
CA ARG A 201 -8.75 41.25 13.69
C ARG A 201 -8.30 41.69 15.07
N LEU A 202 -7.08 42.21 15.16
CA LEU A 202 -6.51 42.79 16.37
C LEU A 202 -7.21 44.11 16.67
N PHE A 203 -7.79 44.24 17.86
CA PHE A 203 -8.65 45.36 18.25
C PHE A 203 -9.85 45.59 17.30
N GLY A 204 -10.24 44.57 16.54
CA GLY A 204 -11.33 44.66 15.55
C GLY A 204 -10.99 45.39 14.25
N ILE A 205 -9.78 45.98 14.11
CA ILE A 205 -9.44 46.85 12.98
C ILE A 205 -8.24 46.39 12.15
N PHE A 206 -7.27 45.67 12.73
CA PHE A 206 -6.09 45.22 12.00
C PHE A 206 -6.17 43.73 11.67
N PRO A 207 -6.31 43.35 10.38
CA PRO A 207 -6.30 41.94 10.01
C PRO A 207 -4.94 41.32 10.35
N LYS A 208 -4.96 40.18 11.03
CA LYS A 208 -3.76 39.44 11.39
C LYS A 208 -4.06 37.95 11.43
N THR A 209 -3.16 37.17 10.84
CA THR A 209 -3.16 35.71 10.96
C THR A 209 -2.37 35.31 12.20
N TYR A 210 -2.86 34.30 12.91
CA TYR A 210 -2.17 33.72 14.06
C TYR A 210 -2.39 32.22 14.09
N ILE A 211 -1.49 31.50 14.75
CA ILE A 211 -1.59 30.03 14.89
C ILE A 211 -2.46 29.73 16.10
N SER A 212 -3.51 28.95 15.90
CA SER A 212 -4.34 28.35 16.94
C SER A 212 -4.03 26.86 17.01
N ARG A 213 -4.33 26.24 18.14
CA ARG A 213 -4.06 24.85 18.42
C ARG A 213 -5.34 24.15 18.86
N VAL A 214 -5.70 23.06 18.20
CA VAL A 214 -6.74 22.14 18.65
C VAL A 214 -6.06 20.93 19.25
N THR A 215 -6.37 20.60 20.48
CA THR A 215 -5.96 19.36 21.13
C THR A 215 -7.22 18.52 21.35
N VAL A 216 -7.25 17.33 20.77
CA VAL A 216 -8.30 16.34 21.01
C VAL A 216 -7.69 15.20 21.79
N ARG A 217 -8.15 15.00 23.03
CA ARG A 217 -7.68 13.92 23.90
C ARG A 217 -8.34 12.60 23.51
N ASP A 218 -7.71 11.47 23.88
CA ASP A 218 -8.24 10.11 23.63
C ASP A 218 -9.68 9.89 24.17
N GLY A 219 -10.13 10.69 25.14
CA GLY A 219 -11.51 10.69 25.65
C GLY A 219 -12.52 11.52 24.84
N GLY A 220 -12.12 12.06 23.69
CA GLY A 220 -12.93 12.98 22.88
C GLY A 220 -13.02 14.41 23.43
N GLU A 221 -12.26 14.75 24.48
CA GLU A 221 -12.23 16.11 25.02
C GLU A 221 -11.50 17.04 24.04
N VAL A 222 -12.19 18.10 23.60
CA VAL A 222 -11.67 19.08 22.65
C VAL A 222 -11.29 20.37 23.36
N GLU A 223 -10.02 20.73 23.26
CA GLU A 223 -9.47 21.99 23.74
C GLU A 223 -8.96 22.83 22.56
N VAL A 224 -9.43 24.07 22.43
CA VAL A 224 -8.92 25.00 21.42
C VAL A 224 -8.20 26.14 22.12
N LYS A 225 -6.89 26.22 21.92
CA LYS A 225 -6.00 27.23 22.51
C LYS A 225 -5.51 28.20 21.43
N GLY A 226 -5.65 29.49 21.73
CA GLY A 226 -4.98 30.54 20.98
C GLY A 226 -3.68 30.97 21.65
N PRO A 227 -2.88 31.80 20.97
CA PRO A 227 -1.74 32.47 21.61
C PRO A 227 -2.25 33.37 22.74
N TRP A 228 -1.37 33.73 23.68
CA TRP A 228 -1.73 34.55 24.84
C TRP A 228 -2.40 35.88 24.49
N TYR A 229 -2.14 36.43 23.29
CA TYR A 229 -2.74 37.69 22.80
C TYR A 229 -4.08 37.49 22.06
N SER A 230 -4.60 36.26 21.98
CA SER A 230 -5.86 35.94 21.29
C SER A 230 -7.06 36.68 21.86
N PHE A 231 -7.05 37.03 23.16
CA PHE A 231 -8.11 37.86 23.77
C PHE A 231 -8.19 39.27 23.18
N LEU A 232 -7.13 39.76 22.51
CA LEU A 232 -7.12 41.05 21.80
C LEU A 232 -7.70 40.91 20.37
N MET A 233 -7.94 39.69 19.91
CA MET A 233 -8.51 39.39 18.61
C MET A 233 -10.02 39.22 18.74
N THR A 234 -10.76 39.88 17.86
CA THR A 234 -12.17 39.52 17.67
C THR A 234 -12.22 38.29 16.76
N ASN A 235 -12.51 37.12 17.33
CA ASN A 235 -12.63 35.89 16.54
C ASN A 235 -13.76 34.98 17.03
N LYS A 236 -14.72 34.69 16.13
CA LYS A 236 -15.79 33.71 16.37
C LYS A 236 -15.38 32.28 15.99
N ALA A 237 -14.26 32.13 15.28
CA ALA A 237 -13.73 30.86 14.78
C ALA A 237 -13.52 29.84 15.90
N HIS A 238 -12.93 30.24 17.04
CA HIS A 238 -12.58 29.29 18.11
C HIS A 238 -13.79 28.51 18.64
N ALA A 239 -14.87 29.22 18.97
CA ALA A 239 -16.10 28.59 19.45
C ALA A 239 -16.75 27.72 18.37
N GLN A 240 -16.68 28.15 17.10
CA GLN A 240 -17.22 27.40 15.97
C GLN A 240 -16.39 26.14 15.66
N VAL A 241 -15.06 26.20 15.72
CA VAL A 241 -14.17 25.05 15.48
C VAL A 241 -14.43 24.03 16.58
N LYS A 242 -14.38 24.49 17.84
CA LYS A 242 -14.64 23.62 18.99
C LYS A 242 -15.97 22.91 18.86
N SER A 243 -17.05 23.65 18.61
CA SER A 243 -18.39 23.06 18.47
C SER A 243 -18.52 22.12 17.27
N ALA A 244 -17.87 22.40 16.14
CA ALA A 244 -17.90 21.54 14.97
C ALA A 244 -17.17 20.22 15.21
N VAL A 245 -15.97 20.30 15.81
CA VAL A 245 -15.17 19.12 16.17
C VAL A 245 -15.91 18.28 17.21
N GLU A 246 -16.42 18.88 18.30
CA GLU A 246 -17.21 18.18 19.31
C GLU A 246 -18.44 17.50 18.72
N SER A 247 -19.17 18.17 17.81
CA SER A 247 -20.35 17.60 17.16
C SER A 247 -20.02 16.40 16.28
N LYS A 248 -18.93 16.46 15.51
CA LYS A 248 -18.50 15.35 14.65
C LYS A 248 -17.96 14.18 15.48
N LEU A 249 -17.13 14.46 16.50
CA LEU A 249 -16.64 13.43 17.41
C LEU A 249 -17.76 12.74 18.17
N ALA A 250 -18.82 13.45 18.56
CA ALA A 250 -19.97 12.84 19.22
C ALA A 250 -20.73 11.82 18.34
N THR A 251 -20.60 11.91 17.01
CA THR A 251 -21.17 10.93 16.08
C THR A 251 -20.21 9.78 15.76
N MET A 252 -18.93 9.92 16.08
CA MET A 252 -17.93 8.88 15.91
C MET A 252 -17.86 8.01 17.16
N THR A 253 -17.92 6.69 16.97
CA THR A 253 -17.55 5.74 18.02
C THR A 253 -16.02 5.72 18.08
N LEU A 254 -15.44 6.54 18.95
CA LEU A 254 -13.99 6.51 19.16
C LEU A 254 -13.60 5.18 19.81
N ALA A 255 -12.73 4.45 19.11
CA ALA A 255 -12.03 3.31 19.65
C ALA A 255 -11.08 3.76 20.77
N VAL A 256 -11.40 3.42 22.03
CA VAL A 256 -10.58 3.80 23.21
C VAL A 256 -9.56 2.71 23.57
N GLU A 257 -9.57 1.58 22.87
CA GLU A 257 -8.63 0.50 23.15
C GLU A 257 -7.22 0.83 22.65
N ALA A 258 -6.20 0.41 23.42
CA ALA A 258 -4.81 0.78 23.17
C ALA A 258 -4.28 0.32 21.80
N GLU A 259 -4.81 -0.79 21.27
CA GLU A 259 -4.44 -1.36 19.97
C GLU A 259 -5.06 -0.59 18.79
N GLU A 260 -6.11 0.20 19.03
CA GLU A 260 -6.85 0.95 18.01
C GLU A 260 -6.51 2.45 18.01
N LYS A 261 -5.55 2.88 18.85
CA LYS A 261 -5.11 4.27 18.95
C LYS A 261 -4.69 4.90 17.62
N PRO A 262 -3.86 4.25 16.77
CA PRO A 262 -3.44 4.86 15.52
C PRO A 262 -4.63 5.20 14.61
N PHE A 263 -5.61 4.31 14.57
CA PHE A 263 -6.83 4.54 13.80
C PHE A 263 -7.67 5.69 14.37
N ALA A 264 -7.91 5.69 15.69
CA ALA A 264 -8.63 6.78 16.34
C ALA A 264 -7.96 8.15 16.11
N HIS A 265 -6.63 8.20 16.13
CA HIS A 265 -5.87 9.41 15.85
C HIS A 265 -6.04 9.88 14.39
N ALA A 266 -6.01 8.97 13.42
CA ALA A 266 -6.26 9.31 12.02
C ALA A 266 -7.68 9.87 11.80
N GLN A 267 -8.70 9.27 12.42
CA GLN A 267 -10.08 9.80 12.38
C GLN A 267 -10.20 11.19 13.00
N VAL A 268 -9.53 11.41 14.12
CA VAL A 268 -9.51 12.72 14.79
C VAL A 268 -8.84 13.77 13.91
N ILE A 269 -7.72 13.45 13.26
CA ILE A 269 -7.07 14.33 12.29
C ILE A 269 -8.08 14.73 11.20
N ASP A 270 -8.74 13.75 10.60
CA ASP A 270 -9.73 13.97 9.54
C ASP A 270 -10.87 14.90 10.00
N VAL A 271 -11.51 14.58 11.14
CA VAL A 271 -12.59 15.40 11.73
C VAL A 271 -12.14 16.83 12.01
N VAL A 272 -10.96 17.02 12.59
CA VAL A 272 -10.44 18.35 12.91
C VAL A 272 -10.20 19.13 11.62
N THR A 273 -9.49 18.54 10.65
CA THR A 273 -9.17 19.23 9.39
C THR A 273 -10.39 19.59 8.56
N ASP A 274 -11.37 18.70 8.45
CA ASP A 274 -12.66 19.00 7.85
C ASP A 274 -13.38 20.17 8.54
N SER A 275 -13.38 20.16 9.88
CA SER A 275 -14.06 21.20 10.67
C SER A 275 -13.42 22.57 10.48
N LEU A 276 -12.13 22.61 10.14
CA LEU A 276 -11.42 23.84 9.77
C LEU A 276 -11.85 24.35 8.39
N GLN A 277 -12.09 23.46 7.41
CA GLN A 277 -12.53 23.85 6.06
C GLN A 277 -13.91 24.51 6.05
N VAL A 278 -14.84 24.03 6.89
CA VAL A 278 -16.20 24.59 7.01
C VAL A 278 -16.18 26.09 7.37
N GLN A 279 -15.15 26.57 8.08
CA GLN A 279 -15.04 27.99 8.41
C GLN A 279 -14.53 28.86 7.26
N VAL A 280 -13.76 28.26 6.36
CA VAL A 280 -13.20 28.95 5.19
C VAL A 280 -14.26 29.08 4.09
N GLY A 281 -15.19 28.13 4.05
CA GLY A 281 -16.16 27.94 2.99
C GLY A 281 -17.60 28.32 3.33
N LYS A 282 -17.87 29.26 4.25
CA LYS A 282 -19.19 29.91 4.34
C LYS A 282 -19.49 30.77 3.10
N GLN A 283 -19.37 30.22 1.90
CA GLN A 283 -20.31 30.52 0.83
C GLN A 283 -21.54 29.68 1.13
N GLY A 284 -22.68 30.31 1.33
CA GLY A 284 -23.93 29.61 1.61
C GLY A 284 -24.15 28.51 0.57
N VAL A 285 -24.35 27.28 1.04
CA VAL A 285 -24.80 26.21 0.18
C VAL A 285 -26.24 26.55 -0.18
N SER A 286 -26.42 27.15 -1.36
CA SER A 286 -27.73 27.41 -1.94
C SER A 286 -28.11 26.19 -2.78
N VAL A 287 -29.11 25.44 -2.32
CA VAL A 287 -29.73 24.38 -3.11
C VAL A 287 -31.05 24.94 -3.63
N ASP A 288 -31.12 25.20 -4.94
CA ASP A 288 -32.32 25.63 -5.64
C ASP A 288 -32.88 24.43 -6.44
N THR A 289 -33.98 23.85 -5.97
CA THR A 289 -34.69 22.76 -6.69
C THR A 289 -35.83 23.28 -7.57
N GLY A 290 -35.94 24.59 -7.78
CA GLY A 290 -37.00 25.24 -8.54
C GLY A 290 -38.20 25.64 -7.68
N ASP A 291 -38.68 24.73 -6.82
CA ASP A 291 -39.83 24.97 -5.92
C ASP A 291 -39.39 25.43 -4.52
N VAL A 292 -38.18 25.04 -4.11
CA VAL A 292 -37.62 25.35 -2.79
C VAL A 292 -36.18 25.83 -2.95
N SER A 293 -35.90 27.02 -2.42
CA SER A 293 -34.54 27.52 -2.25
C SER A 293 -34.17 27.40 -0.78
N VAL A 294 -33.16 26.58 -0.48
CA VAL A 294 -32.58 26.51 0.85
C VAL A 294 -31.25 27.25 0.82
N ASP A 295 -31.14 28.33 1.60
CA ASP A 295 -29.88 29.02 1.88
C ASP A 295 -29.45 28.74 3.32
N VAL A 296 -28.27 28.14 3.47
CA VAL A 296 -27.64 27.96 4.78
C VAL A 296 -26.51 28.96 4.90
N SER A 297 -26.83 30.13 5.44
CA SER A 297 -25.88 31.20 5.68
C SER A 297 -25.85 31.56 7.17
N ASP A 298 -24.63 31.65 7.70
CA ASP A 298 -24.37 32.00 9.10
C ASP A 298 -25.01 31.14 10.20
N GLY A 299 -25.32 29.88 9.88
CA GLY A 299 -25.95 28.96 10.83
C GLY A 299 -27.46 29.13 10.93
N ASN A 300 -28.05 30.00 10.10
CA ASN A 300 -29.48 30.02 9.86
C ASN A 300 -29.80 29.26 8.58
N VAL A 301 -30.85 28.46 8.63
CA VAL A 301 -31.43 27.82 7.44
C VAL A 301 -32.61 28.68 7.01
N ASN A 302 -32.48 29.33 5.86
CA ASN A 302 -33.57 30.06 5.24
C ASN A 302 -34.17 29.19 4.14
N VAL A 303 -35.46 28.88 4.27
CA VAL A 303 -36.20 28.11 3.27
C VAL A 303 -37.20 29.06 2.62
N ASP A 304 -37.00 29.32 1.33
CA ASP A 304 -37.91 30.10 0.52
C ASP A 304 -38.68 29.17 -0.42
N LEU A 305 -40.01 29.26 -0.40
CA LEU A 305 -40.90 28.49 -1.27
C LEU A 305 -41.34 29.42 -2.40
N ARG A 306 -40.94 29.11 -3.64
CA ARG A 306 -41.28 29.92 -4.82
C ARG A 306 -42.68 29.65 -5.34
#